data_AF-A0A0M3B6U1-F1
#
_entry.id   AF-A0A0M3B6U1-F1
#
_cell.length_a   1.000
_cell.length_b   1.000
_cell.length_c   1.000
_cell.angle_alpha   90.00
_cell.angle_beta   90.00
_cell.angle_gamma   90.00
#
_symmetry.space_group_name_H-M   'P 1'
#
loop_
_entity.id
_entity.type
_entity.pdbx_description
1 polymer ?
#
loop_
_entity_poly.entity_id
_entity_poly.type
_entity_poly.pdbx_seq_one_letter_code
_entity_poly.pdbx_strand_id
1 'polypeptide(L)'
;MRHPNDNSFAERRKTAEAAKQQLLAKFASAPKSTDPAIQERRAAREAVAAARNERRAAREALKAAEAERILTEAAALTAAAEAHEKAEAEARQAEINDRVARVVADEAARKAERDRRYAARKARQG
;
A
#
# COMPACT_ATOMS: atom_id res chain seq x y z
N MET A 1 28.94 24.81 60.11
CA MET A 1 27.57 25.05 60.62
C MET A 1 26.61 24.14 59.85
N ARG A 2 25.81 23.34 60.54
CA ARG A 2 24.90 22.37 59.90
C ARG A 2 23.57 23.08 59.61
N HIS A 3 23.23 23.22 58.34
CA HIS A 3 21.93 23.77 57.94
C HIS A 3 20.83 22.86 58.52
N PRO A 4 19.92 23.38 59.36
CA PRO A 4 18.78 22.61 59.84
C PRO A 4 17.85 22.44 58.62
N ASN A 5 18.04 21.34 57.89
CA ASN A 5 17.29 21.04 56.68
C ASN A 5 15.79 21.23 56.94
N ASP A 6 15.13 22.02 56.07
CA ASP A 6 13.68 22.26 55.96
C ASP A 6 12.89 20.99 55.57
N ASN A 7 13.29 19.85 56.11
CA ASN A 7 12.89 18.51 55.69
C ASN A 7 13.01 17.52 56.86
N SER A 8 12.57 17.92 58.05
CA SER A 8 12.43 16.98 59.16
C SER A 8 11.35 15.95 58.84
N PHE A 9 11.45 14.74 59.39
CA PHE A 9 10.43 13.71 59.21
C PHE A 9 9.04 14.18 59.64
N ALA A 10 8.97 14.98 60.71
CA ALA A 10 7.72 15.56 61.21
C ALA A 10 7.10 16.54 60.20
N GLU A 11 7.89 17.39 59.55
CA GLU A 11 7.40 18.32 58.52
C GLU A 11 6.94 17.59 57.25
N ARG A 12 7.65 16.51 56.84
CA ARG A 12 7.17 15.63 55.75
C ARG A 12 5.85 14.96 56.08
N ARG A 13 5.64 14.53 57.33
CA ARG A 13 4.38 13.92 57.75
C ARG A 13 3.23 14.92 57.71
N LYS A 14 3.42 16.11 58.26
CA LYS A 14 2.41 17.18 58.25
C LYS A 14 2.04 17.61 56.82
N THR A 15 3.03 17.80 55.95
CA THR A 15 2.79 18.18 54.54
C THR A 15 2.04 17.08 53.78
N ALA A 16 2.36 15.80 54.02
CA ALA A 16 1.61 14.68 53.44
C ALA A 16 0.16 14.59 53.97
N GLU A 17 -0.06 14.84 55.27
CA GLU A 17 -1.39 14.90 55.87
C GLU A 17 -2.22 16.06 55.30
N ALA A 18 -1.62 17.25 55.19
CA ALA A 18 -2.25 18.42 54.59
C ALA A 18 -2.61 18.18 53.10
N ALA A 19 -1.71 17.56 52.33
CA ALA A 19 -1.97 17.22 50.93
C ALA A 19 -3.14 16.23 50.80
N LYS A 20 -3.22 15.21 51.67
CA LYS A 20 -4.35 14.28 51.70
C LYS A 20 -5.66 14.98 52.05
N GLN A 21 -5.66 15.86 53.05
CA GLN A 21 -6.85 16.65 53.40
C GLN A 21 -7.30 17.54 52.24
N GLN A 22 -6.36 18.19 51.53
CA GLN A 22 -6.66 18.99 50.34
C GLN A 22 -7.26 18.15 49.20
N LEU A 23 -6.75 16.94 48.96
CA LEU A 23 -7.33 16.04 47.96
C LEU A 23 -8.75 15.60 48.31
N LEU A 24 -9.01 15.28 49.58
CA LEU A 24 -10.34 14.92 50.06
C LEU A 24 -11.31 16.10 49.96
N ALA A 25 -10.87 17.30 50.35
CA ALA A 25 -11.68 18.52 50.22
C ALA A 25 -11.98 18.87 48.75
N LYS A 26 -11.01 18.67 47.85
CA LYS A 26 -11.20 18.84 46.40
C LYS A 26 -12.16 17.80 45.83
N PHE A 27 -12.10 16.55 46.28
CA PHE A 27 -13.03 15.51 45.87
C PHE A 27 -14.45 15.78 46.38
N ALA A 28 -14.59 16.22 47.63
CA ALA A 28 -15.89 16.55 48.22
C ALA A 28 -16.55 17.78 47.58
N SER A 29 -15.75 18.78 47.18
CA SER A 29 -16.23 19.99 46.50
C SER A 29 -16.32 19.86 44.98
N ALA A 30 -15.84 18.74 44.40
CA ALA A 30 -15.93 18.52 42.97
C ALA A 30 -17.41 18.39 42.54
N PRO A 31 -17.82 19.08 41.46
CA PRO A 31 -19.17 18.94 40.93
C PRO A 31 -19.40 17.49 40.48
N LYS A 32 -20.53 16.94 40.92
CA LYS A 32 -20.90 15.55 40.62
C LYS A 32 -21.22 15.40 39.14
N SER A 33 -21.21 14.17 38.63
CA SER A 33 -21.60 13.88 37.24
C SER A 33 -23.06 14.23 36.92
N THR A 34 -23.89 14.42 37.94
CA THR A 34 -25.28 14.87 37.84
C THR A 34 -25.43 16.38 37.85
N ASP A 35 -24.34 17.14 38.03
CA ASP A 35 -24.34 18.59 37.93
C ASP A 35 -24.62 19.00 36.47
N PRO A 36 -25.64 19.84 36.20
CA PRO A 36 -25.97 20.31 34.86
C PRO A 36 -24.76 20.88 34.10
N ALA A 37 -23.89 21.64 34.76
CA ALA A 37 -22.72 22.23 34.11
C ALA A 37 -21.69 21.18 33.66
N ILE A 38 -21.58 20.06 34.37
CA ILE A 38 -20.72 18.93 33.97
C ILE A 38 -21.36 18.13 32.85
N GLN A 39 -22.68 17.95 32.86
CA GLN A 39 -23.41 17.28 31.79
C GLN A 39 -23.33 18.06 30.49
N GLU A 40 -23.51 19.38 30.51
CA GLU A 40 -23.35 20.25 29.34
C GLU A 40 -21.94 20.17 28.77
N ARG A 41 -20.91 20.21 29.62
CA ARG A 41 -19.52 20.05 29.19
C ARG A 41 -19.23 18.69 28.57
N ARG A 42 -19.85 17.62 29.08
CA ARG A 42 -19.73 16.27 28.50
C ARG A 42 -20.43 16.20 27.14
N ALA A 43 -21.67 16.65 27.06
CA ALA A 43 -22.43 16.71 25.82
C ALA A 43 -21.71 17.53 24.73
N ALA A 44 -21.12 18.68 25.09
CA ALA A 44 -20.32 19.47 24.15
C ALA A 44 -19.06 18.73 23.65
N ARG A 45 -18.37 17.99 24.52
CA ARG A 45 -17.20 17.18 24.13
C ARG A 45 -17.61 16.00 23.24
N GLU A 46 -18.72 15.34 23.56
CA GLU A 46 -19.28 14.25 22.77
C GLU A 46 -19.70 14.72 21.39
N ALA A 47 -20.37 15.87 21.27
CA ALA A 47 -20.72 16.47 19.98
C ALA A 47 -19.46 16.79 19.14
N VAL A 48 -18.41 17.35 19.75
CA VAL A 48 -17.14 17.61 19.06
C VAL A 48 -16.45 16.30 18.64
N ALA A 49 -16.50 15.27 19.47
CA ALA A 49 -15.93 13.97 19.16
C ALA A 49 -16.69 13.29 18.00
N ALA A 50 -18.02 13.33 18.02
CA ALA A 50 -18.87 12.83 16.93
C ALA A 50 -18.54 13.54 15.60
N ALA A 51 -18.51 14.88 15.59
CA ALA A 51 -18.17 15.65 14.39
C ALA A 51 -16.72 15.42 13.90
N ARG A 52 -15.79 15.04 14.79
CA ARG A 52 -14.44 14.63 14.40
C ARG A 52 -14.42 13.24 13.80
N ASN A 53 -15.19 12.31 14.36
CA ASN A 53 -15.29 10.94 13.88
C ASN A 53 -15.96 10.90 12.50
N GLU A 54 -17.03 11.67 12.28
CA GLU A 54 -17.67 11.81 10.96
C GLU A 54 -16.70 12.33 9.91
N ARG A 55 -15.96 13.42 10.23
CA ARG A 55 -14.92 13.94 9.33
C ARG A 55 -13.79 12.96 9.07
N ARG A 56 -13.44 12.13 10.05
CA ARG A 56 -12.43 11.07 9.88
C ARG A 56 -12.96 9.99 8.94
N ALA A 57 -14.15 9.45 9.20
CA ALA A 57 -14.79 8.44 8.38
C ALA A 57 -14.95 8.90 6.93
N ALA A 58 -15.40 10.14 6.69
CA ALA A 58 -15.52 10.70 5.35
C ALA A 58 -14.16 10.77 4.62
N ARG A 59 -13.09 11.20 5.32
CA ARG A 59 -11.74 11.23 4.73
C ARG A 59 -11.18 9.85 4.46
N GLU A 60 -11.43 8.88 5.35
CA GLU A 60 -10.99 7.50 5.16
C GLU A 60 -11.70 6.84 3.98
N ALA A 61 -13.00 7.09 3.81
CA ALA A 61 -13.74 6.62 2.64
C ALA A 61 -13.19 7.21 1.33
N LEU A 62 -12.90 8.52 1.29
CA LEU A 62 -12.30 9.16 0.12
C LEU A 62 -10.91 8.60 -0.19
N LYS A 63 -10.06 8.42 0.82
CA LYS A 63 -8.72 7.83 0.66
C LYS A 63 -8.79 6.39 0.16
N ALA A 64 -9.73 5.59 0.66
CA ALA A 64 -9.92 4.21 0.21
C ALA A 64 -10.33 4.17 -1.26
N ALA A 65 -11.28 5.01 -1.68
CA ALA A 65 -11.73 5.10 -3.07
C ALA A 65 -10.60 5.59 -4.01
N GLU A 66 -9.79 6.55 -3.58
CA GLU A 66 -8.64 7.03 -4.35
C GLU A 66 -7.54 5.96 -4.45
N ALA A 67 -7.22 5.28 -3.36
CA ALA A 67 -6.25 4.18 -3.36
C ALA A 67 -6.69 3.05 -4.29
N GLU A 68 -7.98 2.68 -4.28
CA GLU A 68 -8.54 1.68 -5.19
C GLU A 68 -8.38 2.12 -6.65
N ARG A 69 -8.71 3.38 -6.98
CA ARG A 69 -8.50 3.92 -8.34
C ARG A 69 -7.05 3.82 -8.78
N ILE A 70 -6.11 4.28 -7.95
CA ILE A 70 -4.67 4.22 -8.26
C ILE A 70 -4.22 2.77 -8.48
N LEU A 71 -4.66 1.83 -7.64
CA LEU A 71 -4.33 0.41 -7.80
C LEU A 71 -4.90 -0.17 -9.09
N THR A 72 -6.15 0.14 -9.44
CA THR A 72 -6.77 -0.32 -10.69
C THR A 72 -6.09 0.25 -11.93
N GLU A 73 -5.73 1.54 -11.90
CA GLU A 73 -5.02 2.21 -13.00
C GLU A 73 -3.61 1.65 -13.16
N ALA A 74 -2.87 1.47 -12.06
CA ALA A 74 -1.55 0.86 -12.09
C ALA A 74 -1.62 -0.58 -12.64
N ALA A 75 -2.59 -1.39 -12.21
CA ALA A 75 -2.80 -2.73 -12.73
C ALA A 75 -3.13 -2.75 -14.23
N ALA A 76 -3.95 -1.81 -14.70
CA ALA A 76 -4.29 -1.68 -16.11
C ALA A 76 -3.06 -1.27 -16.94
N LEU A 77 -2.24 -0.34 -16.45
CA LEU A 77 -1.01 0.08 -17.12
C LEU A 77 0.01 -1.08 -17.19
N THR A 78 0.18 -1.83 -16.10
CA THR A 78 1.07 -3.02 -16.12
C THR A 78 0.57 -4.08 -17.08
N ALA A 79 -0.74 -4.36 -17.10
CA ALA A 79 -1.32 -5.34 -18.01
C ALA A 79 -1.17 -4.91 -19.49
N ALA A 80 -1.33 -3.61 -19.79
CA ALA A 80 -1.12 -3.07 -21.13
C ALA A 80 0.34 -3.17 -21.56
N ALA A 81 1.29 -2.85 -20.67
CA ALA A 81 2.72 -2.99 -20.93
C ALA A 81 3.09 -4.46 -21.19
N GLU A 82 2.63 -5.39 -20.36
CA GLU A 82 2.87 -6.82 -20.55
C GLU A 82 2.27 -7.36 -21.85
N ALA A 83 1.08 -6.90 -22.23
CA ALA A 83 0.45 -7.29 -23.50
C ALA A 83 1.26 -6.77 -24.70
N HIS A 84 1.78 -5.54 -24.62
CA HIS A 84 2.63 -4.96 -25.65
C HIS A 84 3.95 -5.75 -25.79
N GLU A 85 4.64 -6.01 -24.68
CA GLU A 85 5.89 -6.80 -24.68
C GLU A 85 5.68 -8.22 -25.24
N LYS A 86 4.56 -8.87 -24.90
CA LYS A 86 4.19 -10.17 -25.48
C LYS A 86 3.96 -10.08 -26.98
N ALA A 87 3.21 -9.08 -27.45
CA ALA A 87 2.97 -8.89 -28.87
C ALA A 87 4.27 -8.64 -29.64
N GLU A 88 5.19 -7.84 -29.10
CA GLU A 88 6.50 -7.61 -29.71
C GLU A 88 7.39 -8.86 -29.72
N ALA A 89 7.36 -9.67 -28.65
CA ALA A 89 8.08 -10.93 -28.59
C ALA A 89 7.52 -11.94 -29.61
N GLU A 90 6.19 -12.04 -29.72
CA GLU A 90 5.51 -12.90 -30.70
C GLU A 90 5.80 -12.46 -32.13
N ALA A 91 5.77 -11.16 -32.42
CA ALA A 91 6.12 -10.62 -33.74
C ALA A 91 7.57 -10.95 -34.11
N ARG A 92 8.52 -10.73 -33.19
CA ARG A 92 9.93 -11.10 -33.40
C ARG A 92 10.10 -12.60 -33.65
N GLN A 93 9.40 -13.44 -32.89
CA GLN A 93 9.47 -14.88 -33.08
C GLN A 93 8.87 -15.31 -34.42
N ALA A 94 7.76 -14.70 -34.84
CA ALA A 94 7.16 -14.94 -36.15
C ALA A 94 8.12 -14.56 -37.28
N GLU A 95 8.78 -13.41 -37.21
CA GLU A 95 9.79 -13.00 -38.21
C GLU A 95 10.97 -13.97 -38.29
N ILE A 96 11.45 -14.46 -37.14
CA ILE A 96 12.52 -15.48 -37.09
C ILE A 96 12.04 -16.77 -37.75
N ASN A 97 10.84 -17.24 -37.39
CA ASN A 97 10.27 -18.47 -37.96
C ASN A 97 10.08 -18.35 -39.48
N ASP A 98 9.59 -17.22 -39.97
CA ASP A 98 9.42 -16.94 -41.39
C ASP A 98 10.77 -16.97 -42.13
N ARG A 99 11.81 -16.36 -41.54
CA ARG A 99 13.15 -16.38 -42.12
C ARG A 99 13.70 -17.81 -42.19
N VAL A 100 13.55 -18.59 -41.13
CA VAL A 100 13.97 -20.00 -41.10
C VAL A 100 13.21 -20.80 -42.15
N ALA A 101 11.89 -20.63 -42.24
CA ALA A 101 11.05 -21.33 -43.21
C ALA A 101 11.49 -21.04 -44.65
N ARG A 102 11.82 -19.78 -44.97
CA ARG A 102 12.35 -19.40 -46.30
C ARG A 102 13.69 -20.06 -46.58
N VAL A 103 14.62 -20.09 -45.63
CA VAL A 103 15.92 -20.75 -45.80
C VAL A 103 15.74 -22.26 -46.07
N VAL A 104 14.88 -22.92 -45.30
CA VAL A 104 14.58 -24.35 -45.48
C VAL A 104 13.95 -24.62 -46.85
N ALA A 105 13.02 -23.77 -47.29
CA ALA A 105 12.39 -23.88 -48.61
C ALA A 105 13.41 -23.69 -49.75
N ASP A 106 14.29 -22.70 -49.64
CA ASP A 106 15.35 -22.44 -50.63
C ASP A 106 16.35 -23.61 -50.71
N GLU A 107 16.73 -24.19 -49.57
CA GLU A 107 17.60 -25.36 -49.51
C GLU A 107 16.95 -26.60 -50.14
N ALA A 108 15.66 -26.82 -49.86
CA ALA A 108 14.89 -27.88 -50.47
C ALA A 108 14.79 -27.72 -52.00
N ALA A 109 14.54 -26.49 -52.49
CA ALA A 109 14.51 -26.18 -53.92
C ALA A 109 15.87 -26.42 -54.60
N ARG A 110 16.98 -25.97 -53.98
CA ARG A 110 18.34 -26.23 -54.48
C ARG A 110 18.66 -27.72 -54.53
N LYS A 111 18.22 -28.49 -53.53
CA LYS A 111 18.39 -29.95 -53.51
C LYS A 111 17.61 -30.61 -54.65
N ALA A 112 16.33 -30.27 -54.80
CA ALA A 112 15.50 -30.79 -55.89
C ALA A 112 16.09 -30.48 -57.28
N GLU A 113 16.64 -29.28 -57.46
CA GLU A 113 17.32 -28.93 -58.71
C GLU A 113 18.60 -29.76 -58.94
N ARG A 114 19.42 -29.95 -57.91
CA ARG A 114 20.60 -30.83 -57.99
C ARG A 114 20.20 -32.26 -58.36
N ASP A 115 19.16 -32.80 -57.73
CA ASP A 115 18.67 -34.15 -57.99
C ASP A 115 18.14 -34.27 -59.43
N ARG A 116 17.42 -33.26 -59.94
CA ARG A 116 16.99 -33.19 -61.35
C ARG A 116 18.19 -33.20 -62.32
N ARG A 117 19.22 -32.39 -62.05
CA ARG A 117 20.44 -32.34 -62.87
C ARG A 117 21.19 -33.67 -62.85
N TYR A 118 21.29 -34.31 -61.68
CA TYR A 118 21.93 -35.60 -61.52
C TYR A 118 21.18 -36.70 -62.30
N ALA A 119 19.84 -36.74 -62.19
CA ALA A 119 19.01 -37.66 -62.97
C ALA A 119 19.18 -37.46 -64.48
N ALA A 120 19.17 -36.21 -64.96
CA ALA A 120 19.37 -35.88 -66.37
C ALA A 120 20.77 -36.28 -66.88
N ARG A 121 21.82 -36.10 -66.06
CA ARG A 121 23.18 -36.56 -66.39
C ARG A 121 23.25 -38.08 -66.47
N LYS A 122 22.68 -38.78 -65.50
CA LYS A 122 22.65 -40.25 -65.46
C LYS A 122 21.96 -40.83 -66.69
N ALA A 123 20.83 -40.24 -67.10
CA ALA A 123 20.08 -40.65 -68.30
C ALA A 123 20.83 -40.41 -69.64
N ARG A 124 21.92 -39.63 -69.64
CA ARG A 124 22.79 -39.45 -70.82
C ARG A 124 23.99 -40.40 -70.85
N GLN A 125 24.36 -40.97 -69.70
CA GLN A 125 25.54 -41.82 -69.55
C GLN A 125 25.22 -43.32 -69.51
N GLY A 126 23.96 -43.68 -69.24
CA GLY A 126 23.41 -45.01 -69.54
C GLY A 126 22.77 -44.99 -70.92
#